data_AF-A0A7J8UZ64-F1
#
_entry.id   AF-A0A7J8UZ64-F1
#
_cell.length_a   1.000
_cell.length_b   1.000
_cell.length_c   1.000
_cell.angle_alpha   90.00
_cell.angle_beta   90.00
_cell.angle_gamma   90.00
#
_symmetry.space_group_name_H-M   'P 1'
#
loop_
_entity.id
_entity.type
_entity.pdbx_description
1 polymer ?
#
loop_
_entity_poly.entity_id
_entity_poly.type
_entity_poly.pdbx_seq_one_letter_code
_entity_poly.pdbx_strand_id
1 'polypeptide(L)'
;MIADVSKSDKIVVEKSTVPVKTAEAIEKILTHNSKGIKFQILSNPVFLAEGTAIQDLFNPDRVLIGGRETPEGNKAVQALKDVYAHWVPEDRILTTNLWSAELSKLAANAFLAQRISSVNAMSALYEATGADVTQVSYAVGKDTRIGPKFLNASVGFGGSCFQKDILNLVYICECNGLPEVAEYWKQVIKINDY
;
A
#
# COMPACT_ATOMS: atom_id res chain seq x y z
N MET A 1 -9.24 19.02 -17.58
CA MET A 1 -9.36 17.66 -17.00
C MET A 1 -8.99 16.61 -18.05
N ILE A 2 -8.61 15.37 -17.68
CA ILE A 2 -8.31 14.29 -18.64
C ILE A 2 -9.45 14.12 -19.66
N ALA A 3 -10.71 14.18 -19.22
CA ALA A 3 -11.87 14.06 -20.11
C ALA A 3 -11.95 15.17 -21.18
N ASP A 4 -11.55 16.42 -20.85
CA ASP A 4 -11.69 17.57 -21.76
C ASP A 4 -10.72 17.52 -22.94
N VAL A 5 -9.57 16.88 -22.75
CA VAL A 5 -8.46 16.84 -23.72
C VAL A 5 -8.34 15.50 -24.43
N SER A 6 -9.04 14.46 -23.94
CA SER A 6 -9.03 13.14 -24.55
C SER A 6 -9.76 13.16 -25.89
N LYS A 7 -9.15 12.56 -26.92
CA LYS A 7 -9.72 12.44 -28.27
C LYS A 7 -10.13 11.02 -28.65
N SER A 8 -9.81 10.04 -27.81
CA SER A 8 -10.09 8.62 -27.99
C SER A 8 -10.05 7.92 -26.64
N ASP A 9 -10.53 6.68 -26.58
CA ASP A 9 -10.53 5.83 -25.38
C ASP A 9 -9.15 5.76 -24.72
N LYS A 10 -9.14 5.72 -23.38
CA LYS A 10 -7.90 5.73 -22.57
C LYS A 10 -7.98 4.74 -21.41
N ILE A 11 -6.81 4.21 -21.06
CA ILE A 11 -6.56 3.61 -19.75
C ILE A 11 -5.97 4.71 -18.87
N VAL A 12 -6.58 4.94 -17.71
CA VAL A 12 -6.12 5.90 -16.70
C VAL A 12 -5.65 5.09 -15.50
N VAL A 13 -4.39 5.29 -15.11
CA VAL A 13 -3.74 4.52 -14.04
C VAL A 13 -3.50 5.44 -12.86
N GLU A 14 -4.15 5.14 -11.74
CA GLU A 14 -3.86 5.72 -10.43
C GLU A 14 -2.64 4.98 -9.84
N LYS A 15 -1.58 5.71 -9.46
CA LYS A 15 -0.29 5.13 -9.04
C LYS A 15 0.14 5.50 -7.61
N SER A 16 -0.52 6.48 -7.03
CA SER A 16 -0.20 7.06 -5.74
C SER A 16 -0.66 6.15 -4.59
N THR A 17 -0.30 6.54 -3.36
CA THR A 17 -0.98 5.99 -2.19
C THR A 17 -2.20 6.87 -1.91
N VAL A 18 -3.37 6.37 -2.27
CA VAL A 18 -4.64 7.08 -2.20
C VAL A 18 -5.61 6.38 -1.27
N PRO A 19 -6.60 7.09 -0.70
CA PRO A 19 -7.68 6.47 0.04
C PRO A 19 -8.44 5.45 -0.81
N VAL A 20 -9.06 4.47 -0.15
CA VAL A 20 -9.93 3.48 -0.82
C VAL A 20 -11.11 4.20 -1.48
N LYS A 21 -11.49 3.71 -2.67
CA LYS A 21 -12.51 4.28 -3.59
C LYS A 21 -12.06 5.50 -4.38
N THR A 22 -10.77 5.85 -4.38
CA THR A 22 -10.26 6.94 -5.23
C THR A 22 -10.43 6.61 -6.70
N ALA A 23 -10.13 5.38 -7.11
CA ALA A 23 -10.32 4.96 -8.49
C ALA A 23 -11.81 5.01 -8.94
N GLU A 24 -12.74 4.72 -8.03
CA GLU A 24 -14.18 4.88 -8.29
C GLU A 24 -14.58 6.35 -8.42
N ALA A 25 -14.01 7.24 -7.61
CA ALA A 25 -14.24 8.68 -7.74
C ALA A 25 -13.71 9.23 -9.07
N ILE A 26 -12.51 8.79 -9.49
CA ILE A 26 -11.92 9.11 -10.79
C ILE A 26 -12.85 8.63 -11.92
N GLU A 27 -13.31 7.38 -11.84
CA GLU A 27 -14.23 6.80 -12.84
C GLU A 27 -15.52 7.62 -12.96
N LYS A 28 -16.13 7.99 -11.82
CA LYS A 28 -17.33 8.84 -11.79
C LYS A 28 -17.06 10.18 -12.48
N ILE A 29 -15.99 10.88 -12.12
CA ILE A 29 -15.65 12.18 -12.70
C ILE A 29 -15.43 12.07 -14.20
N LEU A 30 -14.65 11.09 -14.67
CA LEU A 30 -14.34 10.94 -16.08
C LEU A 30 -15.56 10.52 -16.90
N THR A 31 -16.40 9.63 -16.38
CA THR A 31 -17.61 9.17 -17.07
C THR A 31 -18.62 10.32 -17.24
N HIS A 32 -18.87 11.10 -16.18
CA HIS A 32 -19.84 12.20 -16.22
C HIS A 32 -19.44 13.33 -17.18
N ASN A 33 -18.14 13.51 -17.40
CA ASN A 33 -17.62 14.57 -18.27
C ASN A 33 -17.16 14.06 -19.64
N SER A 34 -17.35 12.76 -19.91
CA SER A 34 -16.97 12.16 -21.19
C SER A 34 -17.93 12.58 -22.31
N LYS A 35 -17.40 12.83 -23.50
CA LYS A 35 -18.17 13.13 -24.71
C LYS A 35 -18.17 11.93 -25.66
N GLY A 36 -18.58 10.77 -25.15
CA GLY A 36 -18.59 9.50 -25.91
C GLY A 36 -17.28 8.71 -25.90
N ILE A 37 -16.31 9.13 -25.08
CA ILE A 37 -15.02 8.44 -24.88
C ILE A 37 -15.12 7.51 -23.68
N LYS A 38 -14.59 6.28 -23.82
CA LYS A 38 -14.54 5.31 -22.72
C LYS A 38 -13.21 5.40 -21.98
N PHE A 39 -13.29 5.38 -20.65
CA PHE A 39 -12.13 5.33 -19.76
C PHE A 39 -12.11 4.01 -19.01
N GLN A 40 -10.98 3.33 -18.98
CA GLN A 40 -10.72 2.21 -18.09
C GLN A 40 -9.83 2.68 -16.96
N ILE A 41 -10.27 2.52 -15.71
CA ILE A 41 -9.51 2.98 -14.54
C ILE A 41 -8.81 1.79 -13.91
N LEU A 42 -7.50 1.92 -13.71
CA LEU A 42 -6.67 0.95 -13.02
C LEU A 42 -6.07 1.58 -11.76
N SER A 43 -5.87 0.76 -10.73
CA SER A 43 -5.01 1.10 -9.60
C SER A 43 -3.69 0.34 -9.74
N ASN A 44 -2.56 1.02 -9.61
CA ASN A 44 -1.25 0.42 -9.68
C ASN A 44 -0.36 1.00 -8.57
N PRO A 45 -0.59 0.59 -7.31
CA PRO A 45 0.07 1.19 -6.17
C PRO A 45 1.60 1.09 -6.24
N VAL A 46 2.27 2.11 -5.72
CA VAL A 46 3.73 2.21 -5.67
C VAL A 46 4.29 1.66 -4.35
N PHE A 47 5.31 0.79 -4.42
CA PHE A 47 5.96 0.15 -3.25
C PHE A 47 7.43 0.54 -3.07
N LEU A 48 7.83 1.70 -3.62
CA LEU A 48 9.20 2.20 -3.53
C LEU A 48 9.49 2.74 -2.13
N ALA A 49 10.74 2.62 -1.69
CA ALA A 49 11.25 3.30 -0.51
C ALA A 49 12.16 4.48 -0.91
N GLU A 50 12.14 5.54 -0.09
CA GLU A 50 13.08 6.65 -0.24
C GLU A 50 14.51 6.14 -0.06
N GLY A 51 15.43 6.57 -0.93
CA GLY A 51 16.82 6.11 -0.96
C GLY A 51 17.10 4.89 -1.84
N THR A 52 16.09 4.07 -2.17
CA THR A 52 16.24 2.87 -3.03
C THR A 52 15.34 2.86 -4.26
N ALA A 53 14.61 3.95 -4.52
CA ALA A 53 13.56 4.02 -5.54
C ALA A 53 13.96 3.52 -6.94
N ILE A 54 15.18 3.81 -7.42
CA ILE A 54 15.64 3.33 -8.73
C ILE A 54 15.79 1.80 -8.73
N GLN A 55 16.44 1.25 -7.70
CA GLN A 55 16.61 -0.20 -7.57
C GLN A 55 15.27 -0.91 -7.41
N ASP A 56 14.37 -0.34 -6.62
CA ASP A 56 13.02 -0.87 -6.39
C ASP A 56 12.15 -0.83 -7.67
N LEU A 57 12.39 0.13 -8.57
CA LEU A 57 11.72 0.20 -9.88
C LEU A 57 12.21 -0.86 -10.87
N PHE A 58 13.52 -1.11 -10.90
CA PHE A 58 14.13 -2.08 -11.81
C PHE A 58 13.96 -3.54 -11.33
N ASN A 59 13.96 -3.76 -10.01
CA ASN A 59 13.83 -5.07 -9.41
C ASN A 59 12.81 -5.06 -8.26
N PRO A 60 11.51 -4.86 -8.56
CA PRO A 60 10.49 -4.86 -7.54
C PRO A 60 10.30 -6.25 -6.96
N ASP A 61 9.95 -6.32 -5.67
CA ASP A 61 9.45 -7.55 -5.04
C ASP A 61 8.17 -8.04 -5.74
N ARG A 62 7.30 -7.09 -6.10
CA ARG A 62 6.06 -7.30 -6.87
C ARG A 62 5.57 -6.01 -7.50
N VAL A 63 4.87 -6.13 -8.60
CA VAL A 63 3.99 -5.11 -9.18
C VAL A 63 2.55 -5.54 -8.92
N LEU A 64 1.70 -4.62 -8.46
CA LEU A 64 0.28 -4.89 -8.23
C LEU A 64 -0.57 -4.04 -9.17
N ILE A 65 -1.49 -4.67 -9.90
CA ILE A 65 -2.41 -4.01 -10.84
C ILE A 65 -3.84 -4.40 -10.47
N GLY A 66 -4.66 -3.41 -10.15
CA GLY A 66 -6.09 -3.54 -9.89
C GLY A 66 -6.91 -3.01 -11.07
N GLY A 67 -7.94 -3.75 -11.48
CA GLY A 67 -8.90 -3.31 -12.50
C GLY A 67 -10.34 -3.71 -12.18
N ARG A 68 -11.28 -3.28 -13.02
CA ARG A 68 -12.68 -3.76 -12.97
C ARG A 68 -12.76 -5.18 -13.52
N GLU A 69 -13.62 -6.00 -12.93
CA GLU A 69 -13.85 -7.39 -13.36
C GLU A 69 -14.84 -7.43 -14.54
N THR A 70 -14.46 -6.77 -15.64
CA THR A 70 -15.21 -6.72 -16.90
C THR A 70 -14.29 -7.08 -18.07
N PRO A 71 -14.83 -7.48 -19.24
CA PRO A 71 -13.99 -7.77 -20.41
C PRO A 71 -13.06 -6.61 -20.79
N GLU A 72 -13.54 -5.37 -20.72
CA GLU A 72 -12.75 -4.16 -20.99
C GLU A 72 -11.71 -3.88 -19.89
N GLY A 73 -12.08 -4.08 -18.63
CA GLY A 73 -11.18 -3.93 -17.50
C GLY A 73 -10.02 -4.93 -17.55
N ASN A 74 -10.32 -6.19 -17.88
CA ASN A 74 -9.30 -7.24 -18.05
C ASN A 74 -8.35 -6.92 -19.21
N LYS A 75 -8.85 -6.38 -20.32
CA LYS A 75 -8.00 -5.91 -21.43
C LYS A 75 -7.09 -4.75 -21.00
N ALA A 76 -7.61 -3.82 -20.19
CA ALA A 76 -6.81 -2.71 -19.68
C ALA A 76 -5.72 -3.19 -18.71
N VAL A 77 -6.05 -4.10 -17.80
CA VAL A 77 -5.09 -4.75 -16.90
C VAL A 77 -3.99 -5.45 -17.69
N GLN A 78 -4.36 -6.23 -18.72
CA GLN A 78 -3.40 -6.92 -19.57
C GLN A 78 -2.46 -5.93 -20.28
N ALA A 79 -3.00 -4.85 -20.85
CA ALA A 79 -2.19 -3.83 -21.52
C ALA A 79 -1.15 -3.20 -20.57
N LEU A 80 -1.50 -2.96 -19.30
CA LEU A 80 -0.54 -2.46 -18.31
C LEU A 80 0.44 -3.55 -17.85
N LYS A 81 -0.01 -4.80 -17.72
CA LYS A 81 0.86 -5.95 -17.43
C LYS A 81 1.93 -6.11 -18.52
N ASP A 82 1.56 -6.00 -19.79
CA ASP A 82 2.48 -6.10 -20.92
C ASP A 82 3.58 -5.03 -20.87
N VAL A 83 3.26 -3.81 -20.40
CA VAL A 83 4.28 -2.77 -20.16
C VAL A 83 5.30 -3.25 -19.13
N TYR A 84 4.86 -3.70 -17.96
CA TYR A 84 5.77 -4.16 -16.91
C TYR A 84 6.58 -5.41 -17.29
N ALA A 85 5.99 -6.30 -18.10
CA ALA A 85 6.63 -7.54 -18.54
C ALA A 85 7.90 -7.32 -19.39
N HIS A 86 8.17 -6.09 -19.85
CA HIS A 86 9.41 -5.75 -20.53
C HIS A 86 10.65 -5.88 -19.62
N TRP A 87 10.50 -5.75 -18.30
CA TRP A 87 11.62 -5.88 -17.36
C TRP A 87 11.29 -6.56 -16.03
N VAL A 88 10.01 -6.70 -15.68
CA VAL A 88 9.57 -7.40 -14.47
C VAL A 88 9.14 -8.83 -14.82
N PRO A 89 9.69 -9.86 -14.15
CA PRO A 89 9.22 -11.24 -14.30
C PRO A 89 7.71 -11.40 -14.06
N GLU A 90 7.04 -12.20 -14.88
CA GLU A 90 5.58 -12.33 -14.83
C GLU A 90 5.04 -12.84 -13.49
N ASP A 91 5.79 -13.70 -12.80
CA ASP A 91 5.44 -14.23 -11.47
C ASP A 91 5.41 -13.14 -10.38
N ARG A 92 6.03 -11.99 -10.64
CA ARG A 92 6.00 -10.81 -9.77
C ARG A 92 4.94 -9.78 -10.17
N ILE A 93 4.20 -9.97 -11.26
CA ILE A 93 3.13 -9.06 -11.68
C ILE A 93 1.79 -9.64 -11.23
N LEU A 94 1.28 -9.12 -10.12
CA LEU A 94 0.04 -9.54 -9.50
C LEU A 94 -1.12 -8.70 -10.05
N THR A 95 -2.19 -9.37 -10.47
CA THR A 95 -3.41 -8.73 -10.94
C THR A 95 -4.57 -9.03 -10.01
N THR A 96 -5.41 -8.05 -9.70
CA THR A 96 -6.55 -8.20 -8.79
C THR A 96 -7.69 -7.23 -9.17
N ASN A 97 -8.81 -7.29 -8.45
CA ASN A 97 -9.84 -6.25 -8.55
C ASN A 97 -9.34 -4.90 -8.01
N LEU A 98 -10.01 -3.82 -8.42
CA LEU A 98 -9.64 -2.44 -8.14
C LEU A 98 -9.46 -2.13 -6.65
N TRP A 99 -10.41 -2.54 -5.80
CA TRP A 99 -10.39 -2.22 -4.37
C TRP A 99 -9.35 -3.02 -3.60
N SER A 100 -9.15 -4.29 -3.97
CA SER A 100 -8.09 -5.11 -3.40
C SER A 100 -6.71 -4.52 -3.67
N ALA A 101 -6.48 -3.90 -4.83
CA ALA A 101 -5.21 -3.21 -5.11
C ALA A 101 -5.00 -2.00 -4.18
N GLU A 102 -6.00 -1.11 -4.06
CA GLU A 102 -5.93 0.07 -3.18
C GLU A 102 -5.69 -0.34 -1.71
N LEU A 103 -6.48 -1.29 -1.20
CA LEU A 103 -6.37 -1.77 0.19
C LEU A 103 -5.04 -2.48 0.47
N SER A 104 -4.48 -3.21 -0.50
CA SER A 104 -3.21 -3.92 -0.31
C SER A 104 -2.07 -2.96 0.01
N LYS A 105 -2.09 -1.74 -0.53
CA LYS A 105 -1.07 -0.73 -0.24
C LYS A 105 -1.18 -0.22 1.19
N LEU A 106 -2.40 0.13 1.64
CA LEU A 106 -2.64 0.57 3.01
C LEU A 106 -2.28 -0.53 4.01
N ALA A 107 -2.72 -1.76 3.75
CA ALA A 107 -2.41 -2.91 4.60
C ALA A 107 -0.90 -3.16 4.69
N ALA A 108 -0.18 -3.19 3.57
CA ALA A 108 1.26 -3.42 3.57
C ALA A 108 2.01 -2.36 4.40
N ASN A 109 1.67 -1.08 4.23
CA ASN A 109 2.30 0.00 4.99
C ASN A 109 1.93 -0.07 6.50
N ALA A 110 0.68 -0.44 6.83
CA ALA A 110 0.26 -0.64 8.20
C ALA A 110 1.01 -1.80 8.88
N PHE A 111 1.22 -2.93 8.19
CA PHE A 111 2.01 -4.05 8.72
C PHE A 111 3.48 -3.68 8.93
N LEU A 112 4.10 -2.91 8.03
CA LEU A 112 5.48 -2.45 8.19
C LEU A 112 5.63 -1.55 9.42
N ALA A 113 4.73 -0.58 9.59
CA ALA A 113 4.72 0.32 10.74
C ALA A 113 4.40 -0.43 12.04
N GLN A 114 3.47 -1.38 12.02
CA GLN A 114 3.13 -2.20 13.18
C GLN A 114 4.34 -2.98 13.71
N ARG A 115 5.19 -3.51 12.83
CA ARG A 115 6.42 -4.20 13.27
C ARG A 115 7.35 -3.28 14.04
N ILE A 116 7.53 -2.04 13.56
CA ILE A 116 8.35 -1.03 14.25
C ILE A 116 7.73 -0.72 15.62
N SER A 117 6.44 -0.37 15.69
CA SER A 117 5.77 -0.09 16.95
C SER A 117 5.81 -1.27 17.91
N SER A 118 5.68 -2.52 17.42
CA SER A 118 5.76 -3.71 18.27
C SER A 118 7.14 -3.84 18.92
N VAL A 119 8.21 -3.59 18.17
CA VAL A 119 9.58 -3.63 18.72
C VAL A 119 9.81 -2.48 19.71
N ASN A 120 9.32 -1.28 19.41
CA ASN A 120 9.42 -0.12 20.31
C ASN A 120 8.62 -0.32 21.62
N ALA A 121 7.43 -0.92 21.56
CA ALA A 121 6.69 -1.26 22.79
C ALA A 121 7.48 -2.24 23.66
N MET A 122 8.15 -3.21 23.03
CA MET A 122 8.95 -4.20 23.75
C MET A 122 10.26 -3.61 24.28
N SER A 123 10.84 -2.59 23.65
CA SER A 123 12.08 -1.97 24.13
C SER A 123 11.93 -1.37 25.53
N ALA A 124 10.78 -0.77 25.84
CA ALA A 124 10.48 -0.29 27.19
C ALA A 124 10.49 -1.43 28.24
N LEU A 125 9.98 -2.61 27.87
CA LEU A 125 10.05 -3.79 28.74
C LEU A 125 11.49 -4.30 28.89
N TYR A 126 12.26 -4.28 27.81
CA TYR A 126 13.66 -4.71 27.82
C TYR A 126 14.50 -3.83 28.76
N GLU A 127 14.31 -2.50 28.71
CA GLU A 127 14.96 -1.56 29.64
C GLU A 127 14.58 -1.83 31.10
N ALA A 128 13.31 -2.11 31.38
CA ALA A 128 12.84 -2.42 32.74
C ALA A 128 13.36 -3.76 33.28
N THR A 129 13.77 -4.68 32.41
CA THR A 129 14.19 -6.04 32.77
C THR A 129 15.68 -6.30 32.61
N GLY A 130 16.42 -5.39 31.95
CA GLY A 130 17.84 -5.55 31.62
C GLY A 130 18.10 -6.39 30.37
N ALA A 131 17.09 -6.65 29.54
CA ALA A 131 17.26 -7.33 28.26
C ALA A 131 17.81 -6.37 27.17
N ASP A 132 18.50 -6.91 26.16
CA ASP A 132 19.02 -6.14 25.03
C ASP A 132 18.10 -6.26 23.81
N VAL A 133 17.55 -5.13 23.36
CA VAL A 133 16.63 -5.06 22.22
C VAL A 133 17.22 -5.63 20.93
N THR A 134 18.50 -5.42 20.68
CA THR A 134 19.19 -5.89 19.47
C THR A 134 19.30 -7.41 19.50
N GLN A 135 19.62 -7.99 20.65
CA GLN A 135 19.71 -9.43 20.82
C GLN A 135 18.35 -10.10 20.66
N VAL A 136 17.31 -9.54 21.27
CA VAL A 136 15.95 -10.10 21.17
C VAL A 136 15.41 -9.96 19.74
N SER A 137 15.54 -8.80 19.11
CA SER A 137 15.13 -8.61 17.70
C SER A 137 15.87 -9.55 16.76
N TYR A 138 17.16 -9.79 16.98
CA TYR A 138 17.93 -10.77 16.20
C TYR A 138 17.38 -12.19 16.40
N ALA A 139 17.12 -12.60 17.64
CA ALA A 139 16.58 -13.93 17.94
C ALA A 139 15.19 -14.14 17.34
N VAL A 140 14.27 -13.18 17.51
CA VAL A 140 12.92 -13.21 16.93
C VAL A 140 12.96 -13.23 15.40
N GLY A 141 13.84 -12.41 14.81
CA GLY A 141 13.99 -12.31 13.35
C GLY A 141 14.57 -13.55 12.67
N LYS A 142 15.12 -14.51 13.41
CA LYS A 142 15.57 -15.80 12.87
C LYS A 142 14.41 -16.74 12.52
N ASP A 143 13.24 -16.55 13.13
CA ASP A 143 12.05 -17.28 12.72
C ASP A 143 11.61 -16.78 11.34
N THR A 144 11.67 -17.64 10.32
CA THR A 144 11.37 -17.29 8.93
C THR A 144 9.91 -16.88 8.71
N ARG A 145 9.00 -17.19 9.64
CA ARG A 145 7.60 -16.74 9.61
C ARG A 145 7.47 -15.26 9.98
N ILE A 146 8.44 -14.74 10.75
CA ILE A 146 8.52 -13.33 11.15
C ILE A 146 9.49 -12.58 10.23
N GLY A 147 10.67 -13.13 10.00
CA GLY A 147 11.74 -12.53 9.20
C GLY A 147 12.46 -11.38 9.91
N PRO A 148 13.67 -11.00 9.44
CA PRO A 148 14.56 -10.09 10.16
C PRO A 148 14.34 -8.60 9.87
N LYS A 149 13.59 -8.25 8.83
CA LYS A 149 13.41 -6.85 8.39
C LYS A 149 12.40 -6.11 9.27
N PHE A 150 12.55 -4.78 9.37
CA PHE A 150 11.66 -3.91 10.14
C PHE A 150 11.54 -4.31 11.62
N LEU A 151 12.64 -4.78 12.23
CA LEU A 151 12.71 -5.15 13.65
C LEU A 151 13.75 -4.34 14.44
N ASN A 152 14.18 -3.20 13.90
CA ASN A 152 15.10 -2.30 14.60
C ASN A 152 14.27 -1.34 15.45
N ALA A 153 14.54 -1.29 16.75
CA ALA A 153 13.98 -0.26 17.61
C ALA A 153 14.50 1.12 17.20
N SER A 154 13.66 2.14 17.35
CA SER A 154 14.01 3.54 17.09
C SER A 154 13.24 4.45 18.06
N VAL A 155 13.52 5.74 18.01
CA VAL A 155 12.72 6.77 18.70
C VAL A 155 11.26 6.85 18.18
N GLY A 156 10.95 6.14 17.10
CA GLY A 156 9.68 6.20 16.37
C GLY A 156 9.92 6.09 14.87
N PHE A 157 8.91 5.66 14.12
CA PHE A 157 8.89 5.81 12.68
C PHE A 157 8.42 7.22 12.30
N GLY A 158 8.91 7.71 11.16
CA GLY A 158 8.50 8.98 10.57
C GLY A 158 8.19 8.85 9.09
N GLY A 159 8.31 9.96 8.36
CA GLY A 159 8.05 10.01 6.92
C GLY A 159 6.58 10.27 6.57
N SER A 160 6.33 10.55 5.29
CA SER A 160 5.03 11.01 4.80
C SER A 160 3.97 9.89 4.64
N CYS A 161 4.38 8.62 4.76
CA CYS A 161 3.56 7.46 4.42
C CYS A 161 2.89 6.80 5.62
N PHE A 162 3.64 6.29 6.61
CA PHE A 162 3.08 5.36 7.60
C PHE A 162 1.95 5.95 8.44
N GLN A 163 2.16 7.10 9.09
CA GLN A 163 1.13 7.70 9.95
C GLN A 163 -0.12 8.06 9.15
N LYS A 164 0.05 8.69 7.98
CA LYS A 164 -1.04 9.07 7.09
C LYS A 164 -1.86 7.85 6.65
N ASP A 165 -1.19 6.77 6.23
CA ASP A 165 -1.86 5.59 5.69
C ASP A 165 -2.58 4.79 6.79
N ILE A 166 -2.01 4.69 7.99
CA ILE A 166 -2.69 4.07 9.13
C ILE A 166 -3.91 4.89 9.55
N LEU A 167 -3.79 6.23 9.65
CA LEU A 167 -4.94 7.08 9.96
C LEU A 167 -6.04 6.97 8.89
N ASN A 168 -5.66 6.83 7.62
CA ASN A 168 -6.62 6.57 6.55
C ASN A 168 -7.31 5.21 6.73
N LEU A 169 -6.56 4.16 7.09
CA LEU A 169 -7.11 2.84 7.38
C LEU A 169 -8.09 2.87 8.56
N VAL A 170 -7.72 3.53 9.66
CA VAL A 170 -8.61 3.73 10.83
C VAL A 170 -9.91 4.41 10.39
N TYR A 171 -9.81 5.51 9.64
CA TYR A 171 -10.98 6.22 9.13
C TYR A 171 -11.86 5.34 8.24
N ILE A 172 -11.27 4.54 7.34
CA ILE A 172 -12.01 3.59 6.51
C ILE A 172 -12.75 2.56 7.38
N CYS A 173 -12.10 2.02 8.41
CA CYS A 173 -12.74 1.10 9.35
C CYS A 173 -13.94 1.75 10.05
N GLU A 174 -13.79 2.96 10.56
CA GLU A 174 -14.88 3.72 11.21
C GLU A 174 -16.05 3.97 10.25
N CYS A 175 -15.78 4.40 9.01
CA CYS A 175 -16.81 4.63 7.99
C CYS A 175 -17.57 3.36 7.57
N ASN A 176 -16.99 2.18 7.78
CA ASN A 176 -17.64 0.89 7.49
C ASN A 176 -18.22 0.22 8.75
N GLY A 177 -18.27 0.92 9.88
CA GLY A 177 -18.84 0.40 11.12
C GLY A 177 -18.00 -0.70 11.78
N LEU A 178 -16.67 -0.62 11.66
CA LEU A 178 -15.71 -1.58 12.22
C LEU A 178 -14.85 -0.93 13.33
N PRO A 179 -15.43 -0.51 14.46
CA PRO A 179 -14.72 0.26 15.48
C PRO A 179 -13.60 -0.52 16.18
N GLU A 180 -13.74 -1.84 16.36
CA GLU A 180 -12.71 -2.67 16.99
C GLU A 180 -11.45 -2.76 16.11
N VAL A 181 -11.65 -2.84 14.79
CA VAL A 181 -10.55 -2.86 13.81
C VAL A 181 -9.87 -1.50 13.73
N ALA A 182 -10.64 -0.41 13.78
CA ALA A 182 -10.10 0.94 13.84
C ALA A 182 -9.22 1.14 15.09
N GLU A 183 -9.71 0.73 16.27
CA GLU A 183 -8.95 0.88 17.51
C GLU A 183 -7.68 0.03 17.51
N TYR A 184 -7.72 -1.18 16.95
CA TYR A 184 -6.53 -2.03 16.79
C TYR A 184 -5.40 -1.31 16.02
N TRP A 185 -5.71 -0.76 14.84
CA TRP A 185 -4.70 -0.06 14.04
C TRP A 185 -4.27 1.27 14.65
N LYS A 186 -5.15 1.94 15.41
CA LYS A 186 -4.84 3.16 16.14
C LYS A 186 -3.75 2.96 17.21
N GLN A 187 -3.65 1.76 17.79
CA GLN A 187 -2.59 1.44 18.75
C GLN A 187 -1.19 1.56 18.14
N VAL A 188 -1.03 1.26 16.85
CA VAL A 188 0.27 1.40 16.17
C VAL A 188 0.78 2.84 16.23
N ILE A 189 -0.11 3.83 16.08
CA ILE A 189 0.22 5.26 16.22
C ILE A 189 0.44 5.64 17.69
N LYS A 190 -0.45 5.21 18.59
CA LYS A 190 -0.32 5.53 20.02
C LYS A 190 1.01 5.09 20.62
N ILE A 191 1.49 3.91 20.24
CA ILE A 191 2.81 3.40 20.67
C ILE A 191 3.96 4.16 20.03
N ASN A 192 3.79 4.67 18.81
CA ASN A 192 4.82 5.48 18.15
C ASN A 192 4.97 6.87 18.76
N ASP A 193 3.89 7.42 19.34
CA ASP A 193 3.87 8.73 20.00
C ASP A 193 4.24 8.67 21.49
N TYR A 194 4.25 7.48 22.11
CA TYR A 194 4.64 7.21 23.50
C TYR A 194 6.16 7.24 23.67
#